data_AF-A0A7K1TK30-F1
#
_entry.id   AF-A0A7K1TK30-F1
#
_cell.length_a   1.000
_cell.length_b   1.000
_cell.length_c   1.000
_cell.angle_alpha   90.00
_cell.angle_beta   90.00
_cell.angle_gamma   90.00
#
_symmetry.space_group_name_H-M   'P 1'
#
loop_
_entity.id
_entity.type
_entity.pdbx_description
1 polymer ?
#
loop_
_entity_poly.entity_id
_entity_poly.type
_entity_poly.pdbx_seq_one_letter_code
_entity_poly.pdbx_strand_id
1 'polypeptide(L)'
;MNNPFAKPGTVQEWLLSSTCWAASCLGCWWGGIYIFSQWAGEESVELLFLLFGFLAAHLLIWRYAVLRGWVLVGWKEAIAPLWLKILACSWLGILVLFQLTCSMLFLLLLAFLS
;
A
#
# COMPACT_ATOMS: atom_id res chain seq x y z
N MET A 1 -17.59 -14.55 10.93
CA MET A 1 -16.21 -14.04 11.06
C MET A 1 -15.97 -13.05 9.92
N ASN A 2 -15.77 -11.76 10.22
CA ASN A 2 -15.40 -10.76 9.21
C ASN A 2 -13.89 -10.87 8.97
N ASN A 3 -13.50 -11.65 7.97
CA ASN A 3 -12.11 -11.75 7.54
C ASN A 3 -11.71 -10.44 6.82
N PRO A 4 -10.81 -9.61 7.38
CA PRO A 4 -10.42 -8.34 6.77
C PRO A 4 -9.62 -8.51 5.47
N PHE A 5 -9.18 -9.72 5.15
CA PHE A 5 -8.50 -10.04 3.89
C PHE A 5 -9.46 -10.61 2.82
N ALA A 6 -10.73 -10.84 3.16
CA ALA A 6 -11.74 -11.17 2.17
C ALA A 6 -12.00 -9.98 1.23
N LYS A 7 -12.49 -10.26 0.02
CA LYS A 7 -12.83 -9.23 -0.96
C LYS A 7 -13.93 -8.31 -0.37
N PRO A 8 -13.68 -7.00 -0.18
CA PRO A 8 -14.65 -6.12 0.46
C PRO A 8 -15.86 -5.90 -0.44
N GLY A 9 -17.04 -5.95 0.15
CA GLY A 9 -18.33 -5.68 -0.48
C GLY A 9 -18.86 -4.27 -0.19
N THR A 10 -18.45 -3.67 0.94
CA THR A 10 -18.87 -2.33 1.38
C THR A 10 -17.70 -1.35 1.54
N VAL A 11 -17.96 -0.05 1.63
CA VAL A 11 -16.92 0.98 1.90
C VAL A 11 -16.29 0.77 3.28
N GLN A 12 -17.07 0.36 4.28
CA GLN A 12 -16.54 0.08 5.63
C GLN A 12 -15.58 -1.12 5.63
N GLU A 13 -15.97 -2.21 4.97
CA GLU A 13 -15.10 -3.39 4.81
C GLU A 13 -13.85 -3.04 4.01
N TRP A 14 -13.97 -2.20 2.98
CA TRP A 14 -12.83 -1.75 2.21
C TRP A 14 -11.87 -0.89 3.02
N LEU A 15 -12.37 0.06 3.81
CA LEU A 15 -11.55 0.89 4.70
C LEU A 15 -10.73 0.01 5.64
N LEU A 16 -11.37 -0.91 6.35
CA LEU A 16 -10.68 -1.84 7.25
C LEU A 16 -9.67 -2.70 6.50
N SER A 17 -10.10 -3.34 5.41
CA SER A 17 -9.25 -4.25 4.61
C SER A 17 -8.03 -3.54 4.04
N SER A 18 -8.22 -2.35 3.46
CA SER A 18 -7.15 -1.56 2.85
C SER A 18 -6.14 -1.06 3.88
N THR A 19 -6.59 -0.64 5.07
CA THR A 19 -5.70 -0.29 6.18
C THR A 19 -4.89 -1.50 6.65
N CYS A 20 -5.52 -2.66 6.84
CA CYS A 20 -4.82 -3.89 7.22
C CYS A 20 -3.79 -4.32 6.18
N TRP A 21 -4.14 -4.30 4.89
CA TRP A 21 -3.22 -4.62 3.79
C TRP A 21 -2.05 -3.63 3.73
N ALA A 22 -2.32 -2.32 3.80
CA ALA A 22 -1.27 -1.31 3.78
C ALA A 22 -0.31 -1.48 4.96
N ALA A 23 -0.83 -1.60 6.18
CA ALA A 23 -0.01 -1.79 7.37
C ALA A 23 0.80 -3.10 7.32
N SER A 24 0.19 -4.19 6.84
CA SER A 24 0.87 -5.49 6.73
C SER A 24 1.98 -5.45 5.69
N CYS A 25 1.72 -4.88 4.50
CA CYS A 25 2.72 -4.76 3.44
C CYS A 25 3.92 -3.91 3.89
N LEU A 26 3.65 -2.75 4.52
CA LEU A 26 4.72 -1.87 5.02
C LEU A 26 5.47 -2.49 6.20
N GLY A 27 4.77 -3.17 7.11
CA GLY A 27 5.37 -3.87 8.24
C GLY A 27 6.26 -5.04 7.78
N CYS A 28 5.80 -5.85 6.82
CA CYS A 28 6.59 -6.92 6.24
C CYS A 28 7.81 -6.38 5.49
N TRP A 29 7.66 -5.28 4.75
CA TRP A 29 8.77 -4.65 4.06
C TRP A 29 9.81 -4.12 5.05
N TRP A 30 9.40 -3.37 6.07
CA TRP A 30 10.31 -2.85 7.09
C TRP A 30 10.97 -3.99 7.88
N GLY A 31 10.19 -4.97 8.35
CA GLY A 31 10.73 -6.13 9.06
C GLY A 31 11.73 -6.92 8.20
N GLY A 32 11.44 -7.07 6.90
CA GLY A 32 12.34 -7.69 5.94
C GLY A 32 13.65 -6.94 5.78
N ILE A 33 13.60 -5.61 5.64
CA ILE A 33 14.81 -4.76 5.60
C ILE A 33 15.61 -4.91 6.89
N TYR A 34 14.95 -4.81 8.05
CA TYR A 34 15.64 -4.89 9.33
C TYR A 34 16.36 -6.22 9.50
N ILE A 35 15.69 -7.34 9.20
CA ILE A 35 16.33 -8.66 9.26
C ILE A 35 17.48 -8.73 8.26
N PHE A 36 17.28 -8.25 7.04
CA PHE A 36 18.29 -8.31 5.99
C PHE A 36 19.53 -7.46 6.32
N SER A 37 19.36 -6.27 6.90
CA SER A 37 20.48 -5.40 7.28
C SER A 37 21.32 -5.94 8.44
N GLN A 38 20.80 -6.90 9.22
CA GLN A 38 21.62 -7.62 10.20
C GLN A 38 22.52 -8.69 9.54
N TRP A 39 22.24 -9.07 8.30
CA TRP A 39 22.90 -10.19 7.60
C TRP A 39 23.74 -9.75 6.40
N ALA A 40 23.39 -8.62 5.79
CA ALA A 40 24.08 -8.13 4.61
C ALA A 40 25.43 -7.49 5.01
N GLY A 41 26.49 -7.90 4.32
CA GLY A 41 27.83 -7.34 4.47
C GLY A 41 28.18 -6.28 3.43
N GLU A 42 27.30 -6.06 2.45
CA GLU A 42 27.51 -5.14 1.32
C GLU A 42 26.31 -4.19 1.16
N GLU A 43 26.58 -2.88 1.21
CA GLU A 43 25.56 -1.82 1.10
C GLU A 43 24.77 -1.86 -0.23
N SER A 44 25.40 -2.31 -1.31
CA SER A 44 24.78 -2.40 -2.63
C SER A 44 23.64 -3.43 -2.68
N VAL A 45 23.80 -4.55 -1.96
CA VAL A 45 22.79 -5.62 -1.89
C VAL A 45 21.63 -5.21 -0.98
N GLU A 46 21.91 -4.51 0.11
CA GLU A 46 20.88 -3.92 0.97
C GLU A 46 19.99 -2.94 0.20
N LEU A 47 20.61 -2.09 -0.61
CA LEU A 47 19.89 -1.09 -1.41
C LEU A 47 18.98 -1.77 -2.45
N LEU A 48 19.46 -2.82 -3.12
CA LEU A 48 18.64 -3.59 -4.06
C LEU A 48 17.47 -4.28 -3.36
N PHE A 49 17.69 -4.88 -2.19
CA PHE A 49 16.63 -5.56 -1.44
C PHE A 49 15.59 -4.56 -0.93
N LEU A 50 16.03 -3.38 -0.47
CA LEU A 50 15.18 -2.27 -0.10
C LEU A 50 14.29 -1.85 -1.28
N LEU A 51 14.88 -1.66 -2.47
CA LEU A 51 14.18 -1.26 -3.69
C LEU A 51 13.16 -2.30 -4.17
N PHE A 52 13.54 -3.58 -4.27
CA PHE A 52 12.64 -4.63 -4.77
C PHE A 52 11.56 -5.02 -3.76
N GLY A 53 11.91 -5.11 -2.47
CA GLY A 53 10.94 -5.38 -1.41
C GLY A 53 9.90 -4.27 -1.31
N PHE A 54 10.32 -3.02 -1.52
CA PHE A 54 9.43 -1.88 -1.52
C PHE A 54 8.47 -1.92 -2.71
N LEU A 55 8.98 -2.19 -3.91
CA LEU A 55 8.16 -2.34 -5.11
C LEU A 55 7.09 -3.42 -4.94
N ALA A 56 7.44 -4.57 -4.34
CA ALA A 56 6.49 -5.64 -4.05
C ALA A 56 5.36 -5.21 -3.09
N ALA A 57 5.71 -4.56 -1.98
CA ALA A 57 4.73 -3.99 -1.05
C ALA A 57 3.81 -2.97 -1.75
N HIS A 58 4.39 -2.13 -2.62
CA HIS A 58 3.66 -1.14 -3.40
C HIS A 58 2.66 -1.76 -4.38
N LEU A 59 3.04 -2.81 -5.11
CA LEU A 59 2.15 -3.50 -6.04
C LEU A 59 0.97 -4.16 -5.33
N LEU A 60 1.20 -4.75 -4.15
CA LEU A 60 0.15 -5.37 -3.34
C LEU A 60 -0.85 -4.33 -2.83
N ILE A 61 -0.38 -3.20 -2.30
CA ILE A 61 -1.24 -2.10 -1.86
C ILE A 61 -2.07 -1.56 -3.03
N TRP A 62 -1.45 -1.34 -4.20
CA TRP A 62 -2.16 -0.83 -5.37
C TRP A 62 -3.28 -1.79 -5.83
N ARG A 63 -2.96 -3.08 -5.92
CA ARG A 63 -3.89 -4.12 -6.37
C ARG A 63 -5.06 -4.30 -5.41
N TYR A 64 -4.79 -4.40 -4.11
CA TYR A 64 -5.79 -4.81 -3.12
C TYR A 64 -6.52 -3.64 -2.47
N ALA A 65 -5.87 -2.48 -2.31
CA ALA A 65 -6.47 -1.29 -1.70
C ALA A 65 -6.94 -0.26 -2.73
N VAL A 66 -6.06 0.22 -3.61
CA VAL A 66 -6.36 1.38 -4.47
C VAL A 66 -7.39 1.05 -5.56
N LEU A 67 -7.14 0.02 -6.38
CA LEU A 67 -8.07 -0.36 -7.45
C LEU A 67 -9.47 -0.71 -6.93
N ARG A 68 -9.54 -1.34 -5.76
CA ARG A 68 -10.81 -1.67 -5.09
C ARG A 68 -11.52 -0.42 -4.57
N GLY A 69 -10.76 0.53 -4.03
CA GLY A 69 -11.29 1.80 -3.53
C GLY A 69 -11.95 2.61 -4.63
N TRP A 70 -11.32 2.69 -5.83
CA TRP A 70 -11.92 3.38 -6.97
C TRP A 70 -13.30 2.82 -7.35
N VAL A 71 -13.48 1.50 -7.35
CA VAL A 71 -14.76 0.86 -7.68
C VAL A 71 -15.80 1.07 -6.58
N LEU A 72 -15.42 0.88 -5.31
CA LEU A 72 -16.36 0.91 -4.17
C LEU A 72 -16.73 2.33 -3.76
N VAL A 73 -15.73 3.19 -3.59
CA VAL A 73 -15.89 4.59 -3.15
C VAL A 73 -16.43 5.47 -4.28
N GLY A 74 -16.01 5.21 -5.53
CA GLY A 74 -16.41 6.04 -6.68
C GLY A 74 -17.77 5.68 -7.30
N TRP A 75 -18.20 4.42 -7.25
CA TRP A 75 -19.31 3.95 -8.10
C TRP A 75 -20.39 3.15 -7.40
N LYS A 76 -20.09 2.41 -6.32
CA LYS A 76 -20.98 1.34 -5.84
C LYS A 76 -21.85 1.68 -4.63
N GLU A 77 -21.37 2.47 -3.68
CA GLU A 77 -22.16 2.79 -2.48
C GLU A 77 -22.69 4.23 -2.50
N ALA A 78 -23.73 4.47 -3.29
CA ALA A 78 -24.49 5.72 -3.24
C ALA A 78 -25.14 5.97 -1.86
N ILE A 79 -25.37 4.92 -1.06
CA ILE A 79 -26.19 4.95 0.17
C ILE A 79 -25.32 5.08 1.45
N ALA A 80 -23.98 5.00 1.35
CA ALA A 80 -23.13 5.17 2.53
C ALA A 80 -23.25 6.58 3.15
N PRO A 81 -23.15 6.72 4.49
CA PRO A 81 -23.14 8.02 5.16
C PRO A 81 -22.07 8.95 4.60
N LEU A 82 -22.37 10.25 4.50
CA LEU A 82 -21.46 11.24 3.92
C LEU A 82 -20.08 11.24 4.61
N TRP A 83 -20.06 11.13 5.95
CA TRP A 83 -18.81 11.09 6.73
C TRP A 83 -17.94 9.88 6.36
N LEU A 84 -18.56 8.72 6.12
CA LEU A 84 -17.84 7.48 5.76
C LEU A 84 -17.26 7.59 4.36
N LYS A 85 -18.00 8.21 3.43
CA LYS A 85 -17.50 8.51 2.09
C LYS A 85 -16.32 9.48 2.10
N ILE A 86 -16.40 10.55 2.89
CA ILE A 86 -15.28 11.51 3.04
C ILE A 86 -14.05 10.78 3.56
N LEU A 87 -14.18 10.00 4.65
CA LEU A 87 -13.08 9.23 5.21
C LEU A 87 -12.48 8.25 4.17
N ALA A 88 -13.34 7.56 3.44
CA ALA A 88 -12.92 6.62 2.40
C ALA A 88 -12.21 7.28 1.22
N CYS A 89 -12.73 8.42 0.74
CA CYS A 89 -12.09 9.23 -0.29
C CYS A 89 -10.75 9.78 0.18
N SER A 90 -10.67 10.31 1.40
CA SER A 90 -9.43 10.81 1.99
C SER A 90 -8.39 9.71 2.10
N TRP A 91 -8.79 8.53 2.59
CA TRP A 91 -7.90 7.38 2.69
C TRP A 91 -7.42 6.89 1.31
N LEU A 92 -8.32 6.80 0.33
CA LEU A 92 -7.96 6.46 -1.05
C LEU A 92 -6.96 7.48 -1.62
N GLY A 93 -7.20 8.77 -1.38
CA GLY A 93 -6.29 9.84 -1.77
C GLY A 93 -4.91 9.69 -1.13
N ILE A 94 -4.85 9.42 0.17
CA ILE A 94 -3.59 9.16 0.89
C ILE A 94 -2.85 7.96 0.27
N LEU A 95 -3.54 6.85 0.02
CA LEU A 95 -2.93 5.66 -0.59
C LEU A 95 -2.39 5.95 -1.99
N VAL A 96 -3.11 6.71 -2.81
CA VAL A 96 -2.65 7.10 -4.16
C VAL A 96 -1.45 8.02 -4.08
N LEU A 97 -1.50 9.07 -3.24
CA LEU A 97 -0.38 10.00 -3.08
C LEU A 97 0.86 9.29 -2.54
N PHE A 98 0.69 8.44 -1.54
CA PHE A 98 1.74 7.57 -1.04
C PHE A 98 2.33 6.75 -2.19
N GLN A 99 1.51 6.10 -3.02
CA GLN A 99 2.02 5.33 -4.16
C GLN A 99 2.80 6.15 -5.17
N LEU A 100 2.34 7.37 -5.48
CA LEU A 100 3.04 8.27 -6.39
C LEU A 100 4.37 8.73 -5.82
N THR A 101 4.41 9.16 -4.55
CA THR A 101 5.64 9.57 -3.86
C THR A 101 6.66 8.44 -3.85
N CYS A 102 6.22 7.23 -3.53
CA CYS A 102 7.08 6.06 -3.48
C CYS A 102 7.60 5.64 -4.86
N SER A 103 6.75 5.71 -5.90
CA SER A 103 7.18 5.45 -7.28
C SER A 103 8.22 6.49 -7.74
N MET A 104 8.04 7.76 -7.38
CA MET A 104 9.02 8.81 -7.66
C MET A 104 10.35 8.57 -6.95
N LEU A 105 10.33 8.23 -5.66
CA LEU A 105 11.55 7.90 -4.91
C LEU A 105 12.28 6.71 -5.51
N PHE A 106 11.56 5.67 -5.92
CA PHE A 106 12.14 4.51 -6.60
C PHE A 106 12.81 4.88 -7.93
N LEU A 107 12.12 5.67 -8.77
CA LEU A 107 12.68 6.14 -10.05
C LEU A 107 13.90 7.04 -9.85
N LEU A 108 13.89 7.91 -8.85
CA LEU A 108 15.04 8.75 -8.50
C LEU A 108 16.23 7.88 -8.08
N LEU A 109 16.01 6.90 -7.20
CA LEU A 109 17.07 5.98 -6.77
C LEU A 109 17.65 5.18 -7.93
N LEU A 110 16.81 4.68 -8.85
CA LEU A 110 17.29 4.02 -10.07
C LEU A 110 18.14 4.96 -10.93
N ALA A 111 17.74 6.22 -11.09
CA ALA A 111 18.50 7.21 -11.87
C ALA A 111 19.86 7.56 -11.25
N PHE A 112 20.03 7.42 -9.94
CA PHE A 112 21.32 7.59 -9.27
C PHE A 112 22.23 6.35 -9.37
N LEU A 113 21.66 5.18 -9.64
CA LEU A 113 22.39 3.91 -9.76
C LEU A 113 22.77 3.56 -11.21
N SER A 114 22.22 4.28 -12.19
CA SER A 114 22.52 4.16 -13.64
C SER A 114 23.64 5.09 -14.09
#